data_AF-A0A1V9FFJ8-F1
#
_entry.id   AF-A0A1V9FFJ8-F1
#
_cell.length_a   1.000
_cell.length_b   1.000
_cell.length_c   1.000
_cell.angle_alpha   90.00
_cell.angle_beta   90.00
_cell.angle_gamma   90.00
#
_symmetry.space_group_name_H-M   'P 1'
#
loop_
_entity.id
_entity.type
_entity.pdbx_description
1 polymer ?
#
loop_
_entity_poly.entity_id
_entity_poly.type
_entity_poly.pdbx_seq_one_letter_code
_entity_poly.pdbx_strand_id
1 'polypeptide(L)'
;MKHKLTVLIITLTTLLSCNAYCQPLSTADFEKGIAQKNIQLLDVRTADEYNGGHIAQALQADWNNKEQFKSRVQHIDKSKPVYVYCAAGGRSKQAADWFRNNGYKEVYDLAGGFVKWKADGKPVEGMPNTKPMSLEAFNAETGAAGLVLVDFGAAWCPPCRKMEPVLQSLQQHMAGKYRLVKIDASVDTDLMKQVNVSEIPTFILYQHGKEVWRKTGIVDEKELEKELNR
;
A
#
# COMPACT_ATOMS: atom_id res chain seq x y z
N MET A 1 42.29 -46.55 -46.34
CA MET A 1 41.52 -46.63 -45.07
C MET A 1 42.19 -45.73 -44.04
N LYS A 2 41.66 -44.53 -43.80
CA LYS A 2 42.10 -43.63 -42.72
C LYS A 2 40.87 -43.37 -41.86
N HIS A 3 40.81 -44.02 -40.70
CA HIS A 3 39.68 -43.91 -39.78
C HIS A 3 39.64 -42.51 -39.17
N LYS A 4 38.51 -41.82 -39.37
CA LYS A 4 38.18 -40.57 -38.69
C LYS A 4 37.91 -40.89 -37.22
N LEU A 5 38.75 -40.38 -36.32
CA LEU A 5 38.50 -40.40 -34.89
C LEU A 5 37.59 -39.22 -34.56
N THR A 6 36.28 -39.44 -34.56
CA THR A 6 35.30 -38.45 -34.11
C THR A 6 35.33 -38.41 -32.58
N VAL A 7 35.99 -37.41 -32.02
CA VAL A 7 35.93 -37.13 -30.57
C VAL A 7 34.59 -36.46 -30.29
N LEU A 8 33.66 -37.23 -29.69
CA LEU A 8 32.40 -36.70 -29.16
C LEU A 8 32.70 -36.05 -27.81
N ILE A 9 32.90 -34.73 -27.81
CA ILE A 9 33.01 -33.93 -26.58
C ILE A 9 31.59 -33.82 -26.00
N ILE A 10 31.28 -34.68 -25.03
CA ILE A 10 30.08 -34.54 -24.21
C ILE A 10 30.37 -33.42 -23.20
N THR A 11 30.00 -32.19 -23.53
CA THR A 11 29.95 -31.09 -22.56
C THR A 11 28.85 -31.38 -21.55
N LEU A 12 29.23 -31.91 -20.39
CA LEU A 12 28.37 -32.04 -19.21
C LEU A 12 28.18 -30.66 -18.57
N THR A 13 27.38 -29.81 -19.20
CA THR A 13 26.92 -28.54 -18.62
C THR A 13 25.62 -28.78 -17.85
N THR A 14 25.73 -29.31 -16.63
CA THR A 14 24.60 -29.34 -15.69
C THR A 14 25.11 -29.08 -14.28
N LEU A 15 24.38 -28.23 -13.55
CA LEU A 15 24.52 -27.82 -12.13
C LEU A 15 25.07 -26.40 -11.89
N LEU A 16 24.43 -25.37 -12.46
CA LEU A 16 24.52 -23.99 -11.95
C LEU A 16 23.16 -23.39 -11.56
N SER A 17 22.09 -24.19 -11.58
CA SER A 17 20.72 -23.67 -11.51
C SER A 17 20.18 -23.42 -10.10
N CYS A 18 20.94 -23.76 -9.04
CA CYS A 18 20.43 -23.65 -7.66
C CYS A 18 20.78 -22.32 -6.96
N ASN A 19 21.68 -21.48 -7.52
CA ASN A 19 22.21 -20.32 -6.79
C ASN A 19 21.64 -18.95 -7.22
N ALA A 20 21.11 -18.79 -8.44
CA ALA A 20 20.65 -17.49 -8.94
C ALA A 20 19.35 -17.01 -8.27
N TYR A 21 18.49 -17.94 -7.85
CA TYR A 21 17.16 -17.64 -7.31
C TYR A 21 17.12 -17.53 -5.78
N CYS A 22 18.27 -17.59 -5.11
CA CYS A 22 18.35 -17.53 -3.64
C CYS A 22 18.89 -16.19 -3.13
N GLN A 23 19.52 -15.41 -4.02
CA GLN A 23 20.05 -14.09 -3.68
C GLN A 23 19.00 -13.01 -3.93
N PRO A 24 18.86 -12.03 -3.01
CA PRO A 24 17.94 -10.93 -3.21
C PRO A 24 18.40 -10.06 -4.38
N LEU A 25 17.46 -9.64 -5.21
CA LEU A 25 17.70 -8.81 -6.39
C LEU A 25 17.89 -7.34 -6.01
N SER A 26 18.75 -6.64 -6.77
CA SER A 26 18.81 -5.18 -6.72
C SER A 26 17.46 -4.56 -7.14
N THR A 27 17.20 -3.29 -6.79
CA THR A 27 16.00 -2.57 -7.25
C THR A 27 15.89 -2.53 -8.78
N ALA A 28 17.02 -2.37 -9.48
CA ALA A 28 17.06 -2.35 -10.94
C ALA A 28 16.75 -3.71 -11.56
N ASP A 29 17.28 -4.81 -11.01
CA ASP A 29 17.01 -6.15 -11.53
C ASP A 29 15.61 -6.64 -11.15
N PHE A 30 15.14 -6.26 -9.97
CA PHE A 30 13.77 -6.53 -9.53
C PHE A 30 12.76 -5.81 -10.43
N GLU A 31 12.98 -4.52 -10.74
CA GLU A 31 12.14 -3.75 -11.67
C GLU A 31 12.07 -4.40 -13.07
N LYS A 32 13.23 -4.81 -13.62
CA LYS A 32 13.29 -5.54 -14.89
C LYS A 32 12.52 -6.87 -14.83
N GLY A 33 12.61 -7.57 -13.70
CA GLY A 33 11.93 -8.85 -13.48
C GLY A 33 10.41 -8.71 -13.45
N ILE A 34 9.89 -7.76 -12.67
CA ILE A 34 8.44 -7.54 -12.53
C ILE A 34 7.79 -6.93 -13.78
N ALA A 35 8.58 -6.35 -14.69
CA ALA A 35 8.11 -5.85 -15.99
C ALA A 35 7.82 -6.97 -17.00
N GLN A 36 8.25 -8.22 -16.72
CA GLN A 36 7.99 -9.36 -17.59
C GLN A 36 6.51 -9.79 -17.53
N LYS A 37 6.02 -10.35 -18.63
CA LYS A 37 4.68 -10.98 -18.65
C LYS A 37 4.72 -12.31 -17.91
N ASN A 38 3.57 -12.73 -17.36
CA ASN A 38 3.40 -14.02 -16.66
C ASN A 38 4.18 -14.20 -15.34
N ILE A 39 4.45 -13.11 -14.62
CA ILE A 39 5.00 -13.14 -13.26
C ILE A 39 3.90 -12.99 -12.22
N GLN A 40 4.24 -13.23 -10.95
CA GLN A 40 3.39 -12.96 -9.79
C GLN A 40 4.17 -12.09 -8.81
N LEU A 41 3.69 -10.87 -8.54
CA LEU A 41 4.31 -9.95 -7.60
C LEU A 41 3.52 -9.93 -6.29
N LEU A 42 4.20 -10.12 -5.16
CA LEU A 42 3.59 -10.09 -3.84
C LEU A 42 4.25 -9.05 -2.93
N ASP A 43 3.40 -8.26 -2.28
CA ASP A 43 3.74 -7.45 -1.14
C ASP A 43 3.41 -8.22 0.15
N VAL A 44 4.44 -8.63 0.89
CA VAL A 44 4.26 -9.41 2.12
C VAL A 44 4.23 -8.57 3.40
N ARG A 45 3.98 -7.26 3.26
CA ARG A 45 3.73 -6.33 4.36
C ARG A 45 2.30 -6.43 4.88
N THR A 46 1.99 -5.70 5.94
CA THR A 46 0.61 -5.56 6.43
C THR A 46 -0.26 -4.86 5.37
N ALA A 47 -1.59 -5.02 5.49
CA ALA A 47 -2.53 -4.31 4.61
C ALA A 47 -2.37 -2.79 4.72
N ASP A 48 -2.08 -2.27 5.91
CA ASP A 48 -1.90 -0.84 6.16
C ASP A 48 -0.65 -0.31 5.43
N GLU A 49 0.47 -1.05 5.51
CA GLU A 49 1.68 -0.72 4.77
C GLU A 49 1.49 -0.75 3.25
N TYR A 50 0.70 -1.69 2.74
CA TYR A 50 0.35 -1.79 1.32
C TYR A 50 -0.52 -0.60 0.87
N ASN A 51 -1.54 -0.27 1.65
CA ASN A 51 -2.46 0.82 1.38
C ASN A 51 -1.80 2.21 1.50
N GLY A 52 -0.68 2.35 2.22
CA GLY A 52 0.14 3.56 2.27
C GLY A 52 1.12 3.72 1.09
N GLY A 53 1.01 2.86 0.08
CA GLY A 53 1.88 2.83 -1.10
C GLY A 53 2.54 1.47 -1.29
N HIS A 54 2.49 0.95 -2.50
CA HIS A 54 3.00 -0.36 -2.91
C HIS A 54 3.52 -0.35 -4.35
N ILE A 55 4.28 -1.37 -4.75
CA ILE A 55 4.71 -1.51 -6.14
C ILE A 55 3.49 -1.89 -6.99
N ALA A 56 3.36 -1.27 -8.16
CA ALA A 56 2.24 -1.48 -9.07
C ALA A 56 1.93 -2.96 -9.31
N GLN A 57 0.64 -3.31 -9.35
CA GLN A 57 0.13 -4.68 -9.60
C GLN A 57 0.52 -5.75 -8.55
N ALA A 58 1.10 -5.35 -7.42
CA ALA A 58 1.42 -6.29 -6.35
C ALA A 58 0.16 -6.88 -5.69
N LEU A 59 0.16 -8.18 -5.42
CA LEU A 59 -0.84 -8.84 -4.59
C LEU A 59 -0.41 -8.76 -3.12
N GLN A 60 -1.28 -8.30 -2.23
CA GLN A 60 -0.97 -8.21 -0.81
C GLN A 60 -1.20 -9.56 -0.09
N ALA A 61 -0.21 -10.03 0.67
CA ALA A 61 -0.29 -11.21 1.54
C ALA A 61 0.60 -11.07 2.79
N ASP A 62 0.02 -10.73 3.95
CA ASP A 62 0.78 -10.34 5.15
C ASP A 62 1.60 -11.48 5.77
N TRP A 63 2.93 -11.40 5.71
CA TRP A 63 3.82 -12.40 6.31
C TRP A 63 3.67 -12.54 7.83
N ASN A 64 3.28 -11.46 8.54
CA ASN A 64 3.12 -11.49 9.99
C ASN A 64 1.84 -12.22 10.42
N ASN A 65 0.87 -12.38 9.51
CA ASN A 65 -0.33 -13.17 9.72
C ASN A 65 -0.27 -14.47 8.89
N LYS A 66 0.22 -15.57 9.49
CA LYS A 66 0.47 -16.83 8.77
C LYS A 66 -0.77 -17.47 8.17
N GLU A 67 -1.90 -17.38 8.85
CA GLU A 67 -3.17 -17.95 8.36
C GLU A 67 -3.64 -17.18 7.13
N GLN A 68 -3.65 -15.85 7.21
CA GLN A 68 -4.01 -14.99 6.09
C GLN A 68 -3.03 -15.18 4.93
N PHE A 69 -1.72 -15.19 5.19
CA PHE A 69 -0.69 -15.43 4.19
C PHE A 69 -0.98 -16.72 3.42
N LYS A 70 -1.12 -17.85 4.13
CA LYS A 70 -1.40 -19.16 3.52
C LYS A 70 -2.69 -19.15 2.70
N SER A 71 -3.75 -18.53 3.24
CA SER A 71 -5.04 -18.40 2.55
C SER A 71 -4.94 -17.58 1.25
N ARG A 72 -4.19 -16.48 1.25
CA ARG A 72 -4.02 -15.65 0.06
C ARG A 72 -3.12 -16.30 -0.98
N VAL A 73 -2.05 -16.96 -0.55
CA VAL A 73 -1.06 -17.53 -1.47
C VAL A 73 -1.46 -18.89 -2.03
N GLN A 74 -2.58 -19.48 -1.60
CA GLN A 74 -3.04 -20.79 -2.10
C GLN A 74 -3.38 -20.78 -3.60
N HIS A 75 -3.67 -19.61 -4.16
CA HIS A 75 -4.00 -19.41 -5.58
C HIS A 75 -2.80 -19.00 -6.44
N ILE A 76 -1.60 -18.89 -5.84
CA ILE A 76 -0.39 -18.53 -6.56
C ILE A 76 0.08 -19.75 -7.35
N ASP A 77 0.25 -19.55 -8.65
CA ASP A 77 0.63 -20.57 -9.60
C ASP A 77 2.10 -20.95 -9.41
N LYS A 78 2.35 -22.20 -9.01
CA LYS A 78 3.70 -22.73 -8.74
C LYS A 78 4.58 -22.81 -9.99
N SER A 79 3.99 -22.73 -11.19
CA SER A 79 4.71 -22.78 -12.46
C SER A 79 5.24 -21.41 -12.91
N LYS A 80 4.76 -20.32 -12.31
CA LYS A 80 5.14 -18.95 -12.67
C LYS A 80 6.15 -18.38 -11.68
N PRO A 81 7.06 -17.50 -12.14
CA PRO A 81 7.95 -16.75 -11.26
C PRO A 81 7.21 -15.95 -10.20
N VAL A 82 7.70 -15.99 -8.96
CA VAL A 82 7.18 -15.22 -7.82
C VAL A 82 8.20 -14.18 -7.38
N TYR A 83 7.80 -12.92 -7.43
CA TYR A 83 8.57 -11.79 -6.91
C TYR A 83 7.95 -11.37 -5.58
N VAL A 84 8.75 -11.27 -4.53
CA VAL A 84 8.27 -10.91 -3.19
C VAL A 84 9.05 -9.74 -2.63
N TYR A 85 8.37 -8.80 -1.96
CA TYR A 85 9.05 -7.75 -1.23
C TYR A 85 8.32 -7.44 0.08
N CYS A 86 9.04 -6.82 1.01
CA CYS A 86 8.47 -6.26 2.22
C CYS A 86 9.05 -4.86 2.47
N ALA A 87 8.98 -4.33 3.69
CA ALA A 87 9.52 -3.00 3.97
C ALA A 87 11.05 -2.91 3.73
N ALA A 88 11.84 -3.78 4.35
CA ALA A 88 13.31 -3.68 4.37
C ALA A 88 14.07 -4.97 4.00
N GLY A 89 13.37 -6.03 3.58
CA GLY A 89 13.95 -7.31 3.14
C GLY A 89 13.79 -8.49 4.11
N GLY A 90 13.61 -8.25 5.41
CA GLY A 90 13.55 -9.34 6.41
C GLY A 90 12.37 -10.31 6.23
N ARG A 91 11.14 -9.77 6.13
CA ARG A 91 9.92 -10.59 5.92
C ARG A 91 9.89 -11.25 4.54
N SER A 92 10.32 -10.55 3.50
CA SER A 92 10.31 -11.07 2.12
C SER A 92 11.32 -12.19 1.95
N LYS A 93 12.48 -12.13 2.61
CA LYS A 93 13.42 -13.24 2.63
C LYS A 93 12.78 -14.52 3.20
N GLN A 94 12.13 -14.41 4.35
CA GLN A 94 11.46 -15.57 4.97
C GLN A 94 10.29 -16.08 4.14
N ALA A 95 9.50 -15.17 3.53
CA ALA A 95 8.43 -15.54 2.61
C ALA A 95 8.97 -16.25 1.36
N ALA A 96 10.09 -15.76 0.80
CA ALA A 96 10.75 -16.40 -0.34
C ALA A 96 11.23 -17.81 0.00
N ASP A 97 11.85 -17.99 1.16
CA ASP A 97 12.28 -19.31 1.65
C ASP A 97 11.08 -20.25 1.84
N TRP A 98 9.95 -19.74 2.33
CA TRP A 98 8.71 -20.51 2.41
C TRP A 98 8.19 -20.93 1.04
N PHE A 99 8.16 -20.02 0.05
CA PHE A 99 7.74 -20.35 -1.32
C PHE A 99 8.65 -21.44 -1.91
N ARG A 100 9.97 -21.29 -1.81
CA ARG A 100 10.93 -22.30 -2.29
C ARG A 100 10.67 -23.67 -1.65
N ASN A 101 10.47 -23.71 -0.33
CA ASN A 101 10.16 -24.94 0.40
C ASN A 101 8.79 -25.54 0.07
N ASN A 102 7.88 -24.77 -0.55
CA ASN A 102 6.53 -25.22 -0.94
C ASN A 102 6.42 -25.53 -2.45
N GLY A 103 7.55 -25.72 -3.12
CA GLY A 103 7.60 -26.23 -4.50
C GLY A 103 7.52 -25.17 -5.59
N TYR A 104 7.73 -23.90 -5.24
CA TYR A 104 7.87 -22.82 -6.22
C TYR A 104 9.31 -22.79 -6.72
N LYS A 105 9.49 -22.80 -8.04
CA LYS A 105 10.80 -22.99 -8.67
C LYS A 105 11.61 -21.71 -8.80
N GLU A 106 10.92 -20.61 -9.08
CA GLU A 106 11.52 -19.30 -9.33
C GLU A 106 10.94 -18.30 -8.35
N VAL A 107 11.73 -17.93 -7.34
CA VAL A 107 11.31 -17.03 -6.26
C VAL A 107 12.39 -16.00 -6.04
N TYR A 108 12.06 -14.72 -6.20
CA TYR A 108 12.99 -13.61 -6.10
C TYR A 108 12.52 -12.64 -5.03
N ASP A 109 13.41 -12.23 -4.13
CA ASP A 109 13.11 -11.19 -3.14
C ASP A 109 13.87 -9.89 -3.41
N LEU A 110 13.26 -8.75 -3.04
CA LEU A 110 13.85 -7.43 -3.25
C LEU A 110 14.85 -7.06 -2.14
N ALA A 111 16.12 -6.88 -2.50
CA ALA A 111 17.16 -6.38 -1.60
C ALA A 111 16.81 -4.97 -1.08
N GLY A 112 16.81 -4.79 0.25
CA GLY A 112 16.45 -3.52 0.88
C GLY A 112 14.94 -3.17 0.85
N GLY A 113 14.11 -4.04 0.25
CA GLY A 113 12.66 -3.92 0.24
C GLY A 113 12.12 -2.61 -0.35
N PHE A 114 10.88 -2.31 0.00
CA PHE A 114 10.15 -1.13 -0.44
C PHE A 114 10.79 0.20 0.00
N VAL A 115 11.51 0.20 1.13
CA VAL A 115 12.28 1.38 1.57
C VAL A 115 13.34 1.74 0.52
N LYS A 116 14.13 0.75 0.08
CA LYS A 116 15.14 0.98 -0.96
C LYS A 116 14.51 1.29 -2.31
N TRP A 117 13.40 0.62 -2.67
CA TRP A 117 12.63 0.92 -3.89
C TRP A 117 12.27 2.40 -4.00
N LYS A 118 11.72 2.98 -2.92
CA LYS A 118 11.40 4.41 -2.85
C LYS A 118 12.63 5.30 -2.87
N ALA A 119 13.67 4.95 -2.12
CA ALA A 119 14.91 5.72 -2.06
C ALA A 119 15.58 5.83 -3.44
N ASP A 120 15.47 4.79 -4.27
CA ASP A 120 15.98 4.77 -5.64
C ASP A 120 15.02 5.43 -6.66
N GLY A 121 13.95 6.10 -6.19
CA GLY A 121 13.01 6.86 -7.01
C GLY A 121 12.11 6.01 -7.91
N LYS A 122 11.88 4.74 -7.56
CA LYS A 122 11.09 3.82 -8.39
C LYS A 122 9.57 4.06 -8.28
N PRO A 123 8.77 3.72 -9.30
CA PRO A 123 7.33 3.99 -9.32
C PRO A 123 6.56 3.26 -8.21
N VAL A 124 5.52 3.91 -7.66
CA VAL A 124 4.66 3.38 -6.61
C VAL A 124 3.19 3.66 -6.94
N GLU A 125 2.32 2.70 -6.63
CA GLU A 125 0.86 2.81 -6.66
C GLU A 125 0.28 2.83 -5.24
N GLY A 126 -0.97 3.25 -5.08
CA GLY A 126 -1.65 3.27 -3.77
C GLY A 126 -1.06 4.22 -2.74
N MET A 127 -0.03 5.01 -3.08
CA MET A 127 0.21 6.26 -2.38
C MET A 127 -0.96 7.18 -2.74
N PRO A 128 -1.58 7.87 -1.78
CA PRO A 128 -2.43 8.99 -2.13
C PRO A 128 -1.54 9.96 -2.90
N ASN A 129 -1.92 10.19 -4.16
CA ASN A 129 -1.16 10.97 -5.12
C ASN A 129 -1.40 12.46 -4.83
N THR A 130 -1.06 12.89 -3.62
CA THR A 130 -1.27 14.26 -3.15
C THR A 130 0.02 14.73 -2.50
N LYS A 131 0.55 15.84 -3.01
CA LYS A 131 1.41 16.70 -2.19
C LYS A 131 0.69 16.88 -0.84
N PRO A 132 1.32 16.59 0.31
CA PRO A 132 0.69 16.79 1.61
C PRO A 132 0.09 18.19 1.68
N MET A 133 -1.14 18.28 2.17
CA MET A 133 -1.84 19.55 2.31
C MET A 133 -1.04 20.44 3.26
N SER A 134 -0.64 21.62 2.80
CA SER A 134 -0.03 22.61 3.67
C SER A 134 -1.08 23.24 4.60
N LEU A 135 -0.64 23.78 5.74
CA LEU A 135 -1.52 24.54 6.61
C LEU A 135 -2.21 25.72 5.88
N GLU A 136 -1.49 26.37 4.97
CA GLU A 136 -2.04 27.44 4.13
C GLU A 136 -3.21 26.95 3.25
N ALA A 137 -3.02 25.83 2.54
CA ALA A 137 -4.06 25.23 1.72
C ALA A 137 -5.26 24.78 2.57
N PHE A 138 -5.00 24.18 3.73
CA PHE A 138 -6.03 23.78 4.68
C PHE A 138 -6.85 24.99 5.19
N ASN A 139 -6.18 26.09 5.53
CA ASN A 139 -6.85 27.31 5.99
C ASN A 139 -7.69 27.94 4.87
N ALA A 140 -7.22 27.90 3.63
CA ALA A 140 -8.00 28.39 2.48
C ALA A 140 -9.27 27.54 2.26
N GLU A 141 -9.16 26.22 2.42
CA GLU A 141 -10.28 25.29 2.30
C GLU A 141 -11.34 25.48 3.40
N THR A 142 -10.90 25.62 4.65
CA THR A 142 -11.79 25.76 5.83
C THR A 142 -12.29 27.20 6.04
N GLY A 143 -11.60 28.20 5.47
CA GLY A 143 -12.00 29.61 5.45
C GLY A 143 -13.06 29.95 4.41
N ALA A 144 -13.41 29.01 3.52
CA ALA A 144 -14.43 29.20 2.50
C ALA A 144 -15.81 29.56 3.10
N ALA A 145 -16.66 30.20 2.30
CA ALA A 145 -18.02 30.54 2.73
C ALA A 145 -18.85 29.26 2.99
N GLY A 146 -19.58 29.26 4.10
CA GLY A 146 -20.45 28.16 4.51
C GLY A 146 -19.82 27.23 5.55
N LEU A 147 -20.40 26.04 5.68
CA LEU A 147 -19.92 24.98 6.57
C LEU A 147 -18.95 24.05 5.84
N VAL A 148 -17.84 23.71 6.50
CA VAL A 148 -16.83 22.78 6.00
C VAL A 148 -16.61 21.68 7.03
N LEU A 149 -17.03 20.46 6.69
CA LEU A 149 -16.73 19.27 7.47
C LEU A 149 -15.41 18.68 6.97
N VAL A 150 -14.47 18.50 7.89
CA VAL A 150 -13.18 17.87 7.61
C VAL A 150 -13.15 16.47 8.21
N ASP A 151 -12.87 15.46 7.39
CA ASP A 151 -12.68 14.05 7.73
C ASP A 151 -11.17 13.72 7.76
N PHE A 152 -10.60 13.54 8.96
CA PHE A 152 -9.25 13.05 9.15
C PHE A 152 -9.29 11.52 9.28
N GLY A 153 -8.86 10.82 8.23
CA GLY A 153 -8.98 9.37 8.14
C GLY A 153 -7.89 8.74 7.28
N ALA A 154 -7.97 7.43 7.08
CA ALA A 154 -7.10 6.72 6.15
C ALA A 154 -7.81 5.49 5.58
N ALA A 155 -7.49 5.11 4.34
CA ALA A 155 -8.11 3.96 3.69
C ALA A 155 -7.88 2.64 4.46
N TRP A 156 -6.73 2.52 5.13
CA TRP A 156 -6.37 1.35 5.93
C TRP A 156 -7.10 1.27 7.28
N CYS A 157 -7.55 2.39 7.82
CA CYS A 157 -8.20 2.50 9.14
C CYS A 157 -9.63 1.92 9.11
N PRO A 158 -9.92 0.79 9.79
CA PRO A 158 -11.25 0.18 9.79
C PRO A 158 -12.39 1.06 10.31
N PRO A 159 -12.27 1.81 11.42
CA PRO A 159 -13.33 2.72 11.84
C PRO A 159 -13.54 3.87 10.86
N CYS A 160 -12.48 4.34 10.18
CA CYS A 160 -12.60 5.34 9.12
C CYS A 160 -13.41 4.80 7.93
N ARG A 161 -13.13 3.56 7.47
CA ARG A 161 -13.92 2.93 6.41
C ARG A 161 -15.40 2.73 6.77
N LYS A 162 -15.72 2.53 8.05
CA LYS A 162 -17.12 2.45 8.51
C LYS A 162 -17.85 3.79 8.40
N MET A 163 -17.13 4.91 8.43
CA MET A 163 -17.70 6.25 8.30
C MET A 163 -17.91 6.66 6.83
N GLU A 164 -17.20 6.05 5.87
CA GLU A 164 -17.35 6.36 4.44
C GLU A 164 -18.81 6.31 3.93
N PRO A 165 -19.61 5.25 4.18
CA PRO A 165 -21.01 5.21 3.74
C PRO A 165 -21.87 6.28 4.44
N VAL A 166 -21.56 6.65 5.68
CA VAL A 166 -22.25 7.72 6.41
C VAL A 166 -22.00 9.07 5.74
N LEU A 167 -20.73 9.38 5.44
CA LEU A 167 -20.36 10.62 4.74
C LEU A 167 -20.96 10.68 3.33
N GLN A 168 -21.01 9.54 2.61
CA GLN A 168 -21.64 9.46 1.30
C GLN A 168 -23.15 9.71 1.36
N SER A 169 -23.85 9.15 2.36
CA SER A 169 -25.27 9.41 2.61
C SER A 169 -25.53 10.89 2.86
N LEU A 170 -24.74 11.51 3.76
CA LEU A 170 -24.82 12.94 4.06
C LEU A 170 -24.57 13.81 2.82
N GLN A 171 -23.53 13.50 2.02
CA GLN A 171 -23.25 14.26 0.79
C GLN A 171 -24.38 14.15 -0.24
N GLN A 172 -25.11 13.03 -0.29
CA GLN A 172 -26.24 12.84 -1.21
C GLN A 172 -27.46 13.65 -0.78
N HIS A 173 -27.87 13.57 0.49
CA HIS A 173 -29.14 14.16 0.94
C HIS A 173 -29.01 15.61 1.47
N MET A 174 -27.79 16.08 1.77
CA MET A 174 -27.48 17.44 2.23
C MET A 174 -26.59 18.16 1.20
N ALA A 175 -26.71 17.79 -0.07
CA ALA A 175 -25.97 18.39 -1.17
C ALA A 175 -26.09 19.93 -1.15
N GLY A 176 -24.95 20.62 -1.16
CA GLY A 176 -24.88 22.08 -1.15
C GLY A 176 -25.05 22.75 0.22
N LYS A 177 -25.31 22.01 1.31
CA LYS A 177 -25.38 22.58 2.67
C LYS A 177 -24.01 22.76 3.31
N TYR A 178 -23.07 21.89 2.97
CA TYR A 178 -21.71 21.93 3.49
C TYR A 178 -20.73 21.39 2.43
N ARG A 179 -19.45 21.69 2.64
CA ARG A 179 -18.33 21.12 1.89
C ARG A 179 -17.67 20.02 2.72
N LEU A 180 -17.35 18.89 2.09
CA LEU A 180 -16.54 17.84 2.70
C LEU A 180 -15.08 17.98 2.23
N VAL A 181 -14.15 18.02 3.18
CA VAL A 181 -12.69 17.97 2.94
C VAL A 181 -12.17 16.70 3.61
N LYS A 182 -11.38 15.91 2.89
CA LYS A 182 -10.77 14.69 3.43
C LYS A 182 -9.27 14.89 3.59
N ILE A 183 -8.74 14.56 4.77
CA ILE A 183 -7.32 14.62 5.12
C ILE A 183 -6.84 13.20 5.34
N ASP A 184 -5.81 12.78 4.59
CA ASP A 184 -5.29 11.41 4.68
C ASP A 184 -4.20 11.36 5.74
N ALA A 185 -4.45 10.63 6.83
CA ALA A 185 -3.52 10.48 7.93
C ALA A 185 -2.23 9.73 7.57
N SER A 186 -2.18 9.10 6.41
CA SER A 186 -0.98 8.47 5.84
C SER A 186 -0.07 9.47 5.12
N VAL A 187 -0.59 10.66 4.78
CA VAL A 187 0.09 11.66 3.95
C VAL A 187 0.23 13.00 4.66
N ASP A 188 -0.84 13.50 5.26
CA ASP A 188 -0.97 14.84 5.82
C ASP A 188 -0.52 14.92 7.30
N THR A 189 0.49 14.11 7.67
CA THR A 189 0.90 13.92 9.08
C THR A 189 1.34 15.21 9.78
N ASP A 190 1.99 16.13 9.06
CA ASP A 190 2.41 17.41 9.64
C ASP A 190 1.24 18.38 9.79
N LEU A 191 0.26 18.36 8.89
CA LEU A 191 -0.97 19.12 9.05
C LEU A 191 -1.75 18.62 10.27
N MET A 192 -1.89 17.29 10.43
CA MET A 192 -2.57 16.68 11.58
C MET A 192 -1.99 17.17 12.91
N LYS A 193 -0.65 17.22 13.03
CA LYS A 193 0.01 17.77 14.23
C LYS A 193 -0.33 19.24 14.45
N GLN A 194 -0.29 20.06 13.39
CA GLN A 194 -0.57 21.49 13.48
C GLN A 194 -2.03 21.80 13.88
N VAL A 195 -2.98 20.95 13.50
CA VAL A 195 -4.41 21.09 13.84
C VAL A 195 -4.85 20.22 15.04
N ASN A 196 -3.87 19.68 15.78
CA ASN A 196 -4.05 18.88 16.99
C ASN A 196 -4.96 17.65 16.79
N VAL A 197 -4.73 16.90 15.71
CA VAL A 197 -5.37 15.60 15.47
C VAL A 197 -4.32 14.51 15.66
N SER A 198 -4.50 13.69 16.71
CA SER A 198 -3.60 12.58 17.04
C SER A 198 -4.23 11.20 16.81
N GLU A 199 -5.54 11.14 16.56
CA GLU A 199 -6.31 9.91 16.45
C GLU A 199 -7.27 9.99 15.25
N ILE A 200 -7.53 8.84 14.61
CA ILE A 200 -8.44 8.72 13.48
C ILE A 200 -9.51 7.63 13.72
N PRO A 201 -10.74 7.80 13.19
CA PRO A 201 -11.21 8.99 12.49
C PRO A 201 -11.40 10.18 13.44
N THR A 202 -11.13 11.39 12.95
CA THR A 202 -11.51 12.63 13.63
C THR A 202 -12.25 13.53 12.65
N PHE A 203 -13.35 14.12 13.09
CA PHE A 203 -14.18 15.03 12.33
C PHE A 203 -14.12 16.42 12.96
N ILE A 204 -13.93 17.44 12.13
CA ILE A 204 -13.94 18.84 12.58
C ILE A 204 -14.85 19.64 11.66
N LEU A 205 -15.76 20.42 12.24
CA LEU A 205 -16.62 21.35 11.50
C LEU A 205 -16.04 22.76 11.63
N TYR A 206 -15.85 23.40 10.49
CA TYR A 206 -15.48 24.81 10.38
C TYR A 206 -16.63 25.63 9.82
N GLN A 207 -16.80 26.83 10.36
CA GLN A 207 -17.69 27.85 9.83
C GLN A 207 -16.89 29.15 9.69
N HIS A 208 -16.70 29.61 8.45
CA HIS A 208 -15.91 30.82 8.15
C HIS A 208 -14.49 30.77 8.76
N GLY A 209 -13.81 29.63 8.66
CA GLY A 209 -12.46 29.44 9.19
C GLY A 209 -12.37 29.21 10.70
N LYS A 210 -13.50 29.26 11.43
CA LYS A 210 -13.54 28.97 12.87
C LYS A 210 -14.01 27.54 13.12
N GLU A 211 -13.24 26.79 13.91
CA GLU A 211 -13.67 25.49 14.42
C GLU A 211 -14.89 25.67 15.34
N VAL A 212 -16.00 25.02 15.01
CA VAL A 212 -17.27 25.09 15.76
C VAL A 212 -17.68 23.76 16.38
N TRP A 213 -17.10 22.65 15.93
CA TRP A 213 -17.35 21.32 16.46
C TRP A 213 -16.20 20.37 16.12
N ARG A 214 -15.93 19.40 17.00
CA ARG A 214 -14.92 18.35 16.82
C ARG A 214 -15.37 17.05 17.50
N LYS A 215 -15.10 15.92 16.86
CA LYS A 215 -15.34 14.59 17.43
C LYS A 215 -14.32 13.58 16.92
N THR A 216 -13.78 12.78 17.82
CA THR A 216 -12.90 11.65 17.50
C THR A 216 -13.64 10.33 17.70
N GLY A 217 -13.41 9.37 16.81
CA GLY A 217 -14.06 8.07 16.77
C GLY A 217 -15.26 8.01 15.81
N ILE A 218 -15.97 6.88 15.83
CA ILE A 218 -17.18 6.67 15.03
C ILE A 218 -18.28 7.62 15.51
N VAL A 219 -18.98 8.25 14.57
CA VAL A 219 -20.07 9.20 14.83
C VAL A 219 -21.34 8.70 14.15
N ASP A 220 -22.48 8.83 14.83
CA ASP A 220 -23.77 8.49 14.23
C ASP A 220 -24.15 9.53 13.16
N GLU A 221 -24.81 9.08 12.09
CA GLU A 221 -25.23 9.95 10.99
C GLU A 221 -26.12 11.11 11.47
N LYS A 222 -27.04 10.85 12.42
CA LYS A 222 -27.94 11.88 12.96
C LYS A 222 -27.19 12.91 13.79
N GLU A 223 -26.11 12.50 14.46
CA GLU A 223 -25.25 13.44 15.18
C GLU A 223 -24.57 14.38 14.19
N LEU A 224 -23.96 13.84 13.11
CA LEU A 224 -23.36 14.67 12.06
C LEU A 224 -24.41 15.58 11.38
N GLU A 225 -25.57 15.05 11.01
CA GLU A 225 -26.65 15.81 10.37
C GLU A 225 -27.13 16.98 11.25
N LYS A 226 -27.26 16.76 12.56
CA LYS A 226 -27.60 17.82 13.52
C LYS A 226 -26.58 18.94 13.51
N GLU A 227 -25.29 18.60 13.52
CA GLU A 227 -24.21 19.59 13.52
C GLU A 227 -24.11 20.35 12.19
N LEU A 228 -24.46 19.69 11.08
CA LEU A 228 -24.48 20.28 9.72
C LEU A 228 -25.70 21.18 9.44
N ASN A 229 -26.70 21.20 10.31
CA ASN A 229 -27.91 22.03 10.19
C ASN A 229 -27.88 23.30 11.08
N ARG A 230 -26.70 23.71 11.54
CA ARG A 230 -26.51 24.91 12.36
C ARG A 230 -26.79 26.22 11.62
#